data_AF-A0A380FIM5-F1
#
_entry.id   AF-A0A380FIM5-F1
#
_cell.length_a   1.000
_cell.length_b   1.000
_cell.length_c   1.000
_cell.angle_alpha   90.00
_cell.angle_beta   90.00
_cell.angle_gamma   90.00
#
_symmetry.space_group_name_H-M   'P 1'
#
loop_
_entity.id
_entity.type
_entity.pdbx_description
1 polymer ?
#
loop_
_entity_poly.entity_id
_entity_poly.type
_entity_poly.pdbx_seq_one_letter_code
_entity_poly.pdbx_strand_id
1 'polypeptide(L)'
;MFDYKSVGLDKTDLQTMYKWMDLGRKIDERMWLLNRAGKIPFVISCQGQEAAQIGMAYAMQEGDISSPYYRDLALVTYLGMTPLESMLAAFGKKDDISSGGKTNAFSF
;
A
#
# COMPACT_ATOMS: atom_id res chain seq x y z
N MET A 1 -7.45 12.68 -26.00
CA MET A 1 -6.71 11.85 -25.03
C MET A 1 -5.71 12.78 -24.35
N PHE A 2 -5.73 12.88 -23.02
CA PHE A 2 -4.82 13.77 -22.30
C PHE A 2 -3.39 13.21 -22.38
N ASP A 3 -2.43 14.05 -22.76
CA ASP A 3 -1.01 13.70 -22.74
C ASP A 3 -0.42 14.07 -21.37
N TYR A 4 0.43 13.21 -20.81
CA TYR A 4 1.08 13.45 -19.52
C TYR A 4 1.94 14.72 -19.56
N LYS A 5 2.47 15.08 -20.74
CA LYS A 5 3.22 16.33 -20.93
C LYS A 5 2.35 17.58 -20.74
N SER A 6 1.06 17.51 -21.03
CA SER A 6 0.14 18.66 -20.88
C SER A 6 -0.12 19.04 -19.42
N VAL A 7 0.17 18.13 -18.49
CA VAL A 7 0.08 18.35 -17.05
C VAL A 7 1.46 18.51 -16.39
N GLY A 8 2.50 18.73 -17.20
CA GLY A 8 3.85 18.99 -16.71
C GLY A 8 4.61 17.77 -16.19
N LEU A 9 4.11 16.56 -16.44
CA LEU A 9 4.81 15.33 -16.06
C LEU A 9 5.86 14.92 -17.09
N ASP A 10 6.92 14.30 -16.62
CA ASP A 10 7.95 13.67 -17.43
C ASP A 10 7.85 12.14 -17.41
N LYS A 11 8.74 11.47 -18.15
CA LYS A 11 8.75 9.99 -18.23
C LYS A 11 9.21 9.34 -16.90
N THR A 12 10.06 10.02 -16.14
CA THR A 12 10.59 9.53 -14.86
C THR A 12 9.53 9.57 -13.76
N ASP A 13 8.64 10.55 -13.80
CA ASP A 13 7.44 10.62 -12.94
C ASP A 13 6.57 9.38 -13.17
N LEU A 14 6.30 9.05 -14.44
CA LEU A 14 5.51 7.87 -14.81
C LEU A 14 6.18 6.57 -14.35
N GLN A 15 7.50 6.46 -14.48
CA GLN A 15 8.26 5.31 -13.99
C GLN A 15 8.19 5.18 -12.47
N THR A 16 8.26 6.32 -11.77
CA THR A 16 8.15 6.37 -10.31
C THR A 16 6.77 5.92 -9.85
N MET A 17 5.70 6.50 -10.43
CA MET A 17 4.33 6.08 -10.14
C MET A 17 4.13 4.59 -10.42
N TYR A 18 4.61 4.10 -11.57
CA TYR A 18 4.50 2.69 -11.92
C TYR A 18 5.22 1.76 -10.94
N LYS A 19 6.44 2.12 -10.51
CA LYS A 19 7.21 1.36 -9.53
C LYS A 19 6.43 1.19 -8.22
N TRP A 20 5.79 2.25 -7.74
CA TRP A 20 5.03 2.20 -6.50
C TRP A 20 3.68 1.49 -6.64
N MET A 21 3.01 1.63 -7.78
CA MET A 21 1.83 0.82 -8.10
C MET A 21 2.16 -0.67 -8.11
N ASP A 22 3.25 -1.06 -8.79
CA ASP A 22 3.70 -2.46 -8.85
C ASP A 22 4.12 -2.96 -7.47
N LEU A 23 4.85 -2.17 -6.68
CA LEU A 23 5.22 -2.55 -5.32
C LEU A 23 3.99 -2.84 -4.45
N GLY A 24 3.00 -1.93 -4.45
CA GLY A 24 1.74 -2.15 -3.74
C GLY A 24 1.02 -3.43 -4.20
N ARG A 25 0.93 -3.64 -5.52
CA ARG A 25 0.37 -4.86 -6.12
C ARG A 25 1.11 -6.12 -5.68
N LYS A 26 2.44 -6.11 -5.63
CA LYS A 26 3.25 -7.28 -5.25
C LYS A 26 3.09 -7.66 -3.78
N ILE A 27 3.00 -6.66 -2.89
CA ILE A 27 2.70 -6.89 -1.48
C ILE A 27 1.31 -7.51 -1.34
N ASP A 28 0.32 -6.95 -2.01
CA ASP A 28 -1.06 -7.43 -2.02
C ASP A 28 -1.18 -8.87 -2.50
N GLU A 29 -0.62 -9.18 -3.68
CA GLU A 29 -0.60 -10.53 -4.26
C GLU A 29 0.03 -11.52 -3.28
N ARG A 30 1.11 -11.12 -2.60
CA ARG A 30 1.78 -11.98 -1.63
C ARG A 30 0.93 -12.24 -0.39
N MET A 31 0.30 -11.20 0.17
CA MET A 31 -0.65 -11.34 1.28
C MET A 31 -1.82 -12.23 0.89
N TRP A 32 -2.35 -12.06 -0.32
CA TRP A 32 -3.46 -12.87 -0.83
C TRP A 32 -3.09 -14.36 -0.92
N LEU A 33 -1.91 -14.68 -1.45
CA LEU A 33 -1.40 -16.06 -1.46
C LEU A 33 -1.21 -16.63 -0.05
N LEU A 34 -0.70 -15.84 0.89
CA LEU A 34 -0.52 -16.25 2.28
C LEU A 34 -1.85 -16.50 2.99
N ASN A 35 -2.87 -15.69 2.70
CA ASN A 35 -4.22 -15.90 3.22
C ASN A 35 -4.82 -17.21 2.70
N ARG A 36 -4.67 -17.49 1.39
CA ARG A 36 -5.12 -18.75 0.79
C ARG A 36 -4.37 -19.97 1.32
N ALA A 37 -3.12 -19.80 1.76
CA ALA A 37 -2.34 -20.83 2.44
C ALA A 37 -2.65 -20.93 3.95
N GLY A 38 -3.60 -20.15 4.49
CA GLY A 38 -3.96 -20.14 5.91
C GLY A 38 -2.88 -19.56 6.83
N LYS A 39 -1.93 -18.78 6.30
CA LYS A 39 -0.81 -18.21 7.07
C LYS A 39 -1.12 -16.85 7.68
N ILE A 40 -2.01 -16.08 7.06
CA ILE A 40 -2.54 -14.83 7.62
C ILE A 40 -4.06 -14.92 7.70
N PRO A 41 -4.69 -14.40 8.76
CA PRO A 41 -6.11 -14.61 9.02
C PRO A 41 -7.01 -13.80 8.08
N PHE A 42 -6.54 -12.63 7.63
CA PHE A 42 -7.35 -11.70 6.87
C PHE A 42 -6.49 -10.84 5.93
N VAL A 43 -7.03 -10.50 4.76
CA VAL A 43 -6.43 -9.60 3.77
C VAL A 43 -7.54 -8.88 3.02
N ILE A 44 -7.38 -7.58 2.79
CA ILE A 44 -8.25 -6.82 1.88
C ILE A 44 -7.40 -6.33 0.74
N SER A 45 -7.81 -6.71 -0.47
CA SER A 45 -6.98 -6.48 -1.64
C SER A 45 -7.10 -5.05 -2.19
N CYS A 46 -5.99 -4.39 -2.52
CA CYS A 46 -6.00 -3.08 -3.20
C CYS A 46 -6.07 -3.18 -4.74
N GLN A 47 -6.23 -4.39 -5.28
CA GLN A 47 -6.14 -4.64 -6.72
C GLN A 47 -7.15 -3.83 -7.54
N GLY A 48 -6.63 -3.06 -8.49
CA GLY A 48 -7.40 -2.26 -9.44
C GLY A 48 -7.55 -0.79 -9.03
N GLN A 49 -7.04 -0.41 -7.86
CA GLN A 49 -7.14 0.95 -7.32
C GLN A 49 -5.77 1.63 -7.10
N GLU A 50 -4.67 0.95 -7.43
CA GLU A 50 -3.31 1.43 -7.17
C GLU A 50 -3.02 2.75 -7.87
N ALA A 51 -3.50 2.92 -9.11
CA ALA A 51 -3.29 4.14 -9.87
C ALA A 51 -3.94 5.36 -9.23
N ALA A 52 -5.12 5.20 -8.62
CA ALA A 52 -5.80 6.29 -7.92
C ALA A 52 -5.05 6.63 -6.62
N GLN A 53 -4.62 5.61 -5.87
CA GLN A 53 -3.87 5.78 -4.63
C GLN A 53 -2.53 6.48 -4.87
N ILE A 54 -1.74 5.99 -5.82
CA ILE A 54 -0.43 6.55 -6.14
C ILE A 54 -0.57 7.92 -6.82
N GLY A 55 -1.56 8.12 -7.69
CA GLY A 55 -1.81 9.42 -8.31
C GLY A 55 -2.10 10.51 -7.28
N MET A 56 -2.91 10.20 -6.25
CA MET A 56 -3.13 11.10 -5.13
C MET A 56 -1.85 11.31 -4.32
N ALA A 57 -1.18 10.22 -3.92
CA ALA A 57 0.03 10.28 -3.10
C ALA A 57 1.17 11.07 -3.76
N TYR A 58 1.30 10.95 -5.08
CA TYR A 58 2.29 11.67 -5.87
C TYR A 58 2.07 13.18 -5.87
N ALA A 59 0.81 13.62 -5.81
CA ALA A 59 0.44 15.02 -5.80
C ALA A 59 0.50 15.66 -4.39
N MET A 60 0.65 14.87 -3.33
CA MET A 60 0.73 15.36 -1.95
C MET A 60 2.06 16.09 -1.69
N GLN A 61 2.00 17.12 -0.86
CA GLN A 61 3.15 17.88 -0.39
C GLN A 61 3.45 17.58 1.08
N GLU A 62 4.63 17.98 1.54
CA GLU A 62 5.01 17.86 2.95
C GLU A 62 4.03 18.65 3.83
N GLY A 63 3.48 17.99 4.85
CA GLY A 63 2.46 18.55 5.74
C GLY A 63 1.01 18.28 5.33
N ASP A 64 0.77 17.73 4.13
CA ASP A 64 -0.57 17.29 3.75
C ASP A 64 -1.03 16.10 4.61
N ILE A 65 -2.27 16.19 5.10
CA ILE A 65 -2.86 15.16 5.94
C ILE A 65 -3.62 14.17 5.05
N SER A 66 -3.34 12.88 5.23
CA SER A 66 -4.14 11.80 4.65
C SER A 66 -4.83 10.98 5.75
N SER A 67 -5.97 10.38 5.40
CA SER A 67 -6.69 9.43 6.25
C SER A 67 -6.90 8.15 5.44
N PRO A 68 -5.94 7.21 5.45
CA PRO A 68 -6.00 5.99 4.65
C PRO A 68 -7.18 5.11 5.01
N TYR A 69 -7.79 4.50 4.00
CA TYR A 69 -8.80 3.46 4.16
C TYR A 69 -8.17 2.07 4.17
N TYR A 70 -8.91 1.04 4.60
CA TYR A 70 -8.38 -0.33 4.72
C TYR A 70 -7.84 -0.94 3.41
N ARG A 71 -8.14 -0.31 2.26
CA ARG A 71 -7.75 -0.75 0.92
C ARG A 71 -6.54 0.01 0.38
N ASP A 72 -6.05 0.99 1.13
CA ASP A 72 -5.05 1.95 0.67
C ASP A 72 -3.62 1.48 0.90
N LEU A 73 -3.34 0.20 0.59
CA LEU A 73 -2.02 -0.40 0.77
C LEU A 73 -0.95 0.31 -0.07
N ALA A 74 -1.22 0.61 -1.34
CA ALA A 74 -0.24 1.28 -2.20
C ALA A 74 0.02 2.72 -1.73
N LEU A 75 -1.02 3.43 -1.24
CA LEU A 75 -0.89 4.76 -0.65
C LEU A 75 0.02 4.74 0.58
N VAL A 76 -0.27 3.90 1.59
CA VAL A 76 0.54 3.87 2.82
C VAL A 76 1.97 3.43 2.55
N THR A 77 2.17 2.53 1.57
CA THR A 77 3.50 2.13 1.12
C THR A 77 4.27 3.30 0.49
N TYR A 78 3.61 4.12 -0.33
CA TYR A 78 4.23 5.33 -0.89
C TYR A 78 4.56 6.37 0.19
N LEU A 79 3.69 6.53 1.18
CA LEU A 79 3.87 7.48 2.29
C LEU A 79 4.93 7.04 3.32
N GLY A 80 5.59 5.89 3.11
CA GLY A 80 6.76 5.48 3.89
C GLY A 80 6.60 4.18 4.67
N MET A 81 5.41 3.56 4.68
CA MET A 81 5.24 2.24 5.29
C MET A 81 6.00 1.19 4.48
N THR A 82 6.90 0.49 5.13
CA THR A 82 7.72 -0.53 4.49
C THR A 82 6.91 -1.82 4.24
N PRO A 83 7.27 -2.61 3.21
CA PRO A 83 6.65 -3.92 2.99
C PRO A 83 6.77 -4.85 4.20
N LEU A 84 7.85 -4.69 4.98
CA LEU A 84 8.06 -5.45 6.21
C LEU A 84 7.02 -5.09 7.27
N GLU A 85 6.77 -3.80 7.52
CA GLU A 85 5.76 -3.34 8.47
C GLU A 85 4.36 -3.82 8.07
N SER A 86 4.02 -3.74 6.77
CA SER A 86 2.74 -4.27 6.28
C SER A 86 2.60 -5.77 6.53
N MET A 87 3.68 -6.53 6.37
CA MET A 87 3.68 -7.97 6.68
C MET A 87 3.63 -8.25 8.18
N LEU A 88 4.34 -7.50 9.02
CA LEU A 88 4.27 -7.63 10.47
C LEU A 88 2.84 -7.41 10.97
N ALA A 89 2.15 -6.40 10.44
CA ALA A 89 0.73 -6.16 10.71
C ALA A 89 -0.14 -7.34 10.25
N ALA A 90 0.04 -7.82 9.01
CA ALA A 90 -0.74 -8.95 8.48
C ALA A 90 -0.57 -10.24 9.30
N PHE A 91 0.63 -10.49 9.82
CA PHE A 91 0.93 -11.65 10.68
C PHE A 91 0.61 -11.41 12.17
N GLY A 92 0.17 -10.22 12.56
CA GLY A 92 -0.10 -9.88 13.97
C GLY A 92 1.15 -10.00 14.86
N LYS A 93 2.31 -9.55 14.36
CA LYS A 93 3.57 -9.63 15.11
C LYS A 93 3.71 -8.47 16.09
N LYS A 94 4.39 -8.72 17.21
CA LYS A 94 4.65 -7.72 18.27
C LYS A 94 5.31 -6.44 17.77
N ASP A 95 6.13 -6.55 16.72
CA ASP A 95 6.90 -5.46 16.14
C ASP A 95 6.07 -4.64 15.12
N ASP A 96 4.78 -4.95 14.96
CA ASP A 96 3.84 -4.12 14.22
C ASP A 96 3.69 -2.75 14.88
N ILE A 97 4.12 -1.70 14.18
CA ILE A 97 4.06 -0.31 14.63
C ILE A 97 2.62 0.19 14.82
N SER A 98 1.64 -0.38 14.12
CA SER A 98 0.26 0.11 14.15
C SER A 98 -0.51 -0.36 15.38
N SER A 99 -0.37 -1.63 15.77
CA SER A 99 -1.18 -2.22 16.84
C SER A 99 -0.38 -3.00 17.90
N GLY A 100 0.92 -3.21 17.70
CA GLY A 100 1.72 -4.13 18.50
C GLY A 100 1.29 -5.60 18.35
N GLY A 101 0.72 -5.96 17.20
CA GLY A 101 0.29 -7.34 16.88
C GLY A 101 -1.17 -7.66 17.20
N LYS A 102 -1.97 -6.67 17.60
CA LYS A 102 -3.37 -6.83 18.03
C LYS A 102 -4.40 -6.64 16.91
N THR A 103 -3.98 -6.35 15.68
CA THR A 103 -4.87 -6.13 14.52
C THR A 103 -5.73 -7.37 14.20
N ASN A 104 -5.28 -8.55 14.59
CA ASN A 104 -5.98 -9.80 14.33
C ASN A 104 -6.69 -10.24 15.61
N ALA A 105 -8.01 -10.45 15.55
CA ALA A 105 -8.86 -10.87 16.68
C ALA A 105 -8.51 -12.24 17.32
N PHE A 106 -7.41 -12.85 16.89
CA PHE A 106 -6.91 -14.16 17.33
C PHE A 106 -5.51 -14.08 17.98
N SER A 107 -4.98 -12.89 18.19
CA SER A 107 -3.71 -12.67 18.91
C SER A 107 -3.97 -12.65 20.41
N PHE A 108 -3.86 -13.81 21.08
CA PHE A 108 -3.80 -13.92 22.54
C PHE A 108 -2.35 -13.93 23.02
#